data_AF-A0A1M3EBZ7-F1
#
_entry.id   AF-A0A1M3EBZ7-F1
#
_cell.length_a   1.000
_cell.length_b   1.000
_cell.length_c   1.000
_cell.angle_alpha   90.00
_cell.angle_beta   90.00
_cell.angle_gamma   90.00
#
_symmetry.space_group_name_H-M   'P 1'
#
loop_
_entity.id
_entity.type
_entity.pdbx_description
1 polymer ?
#
loop_
_entity_poly.entity_id
_entity_poly.type
_entity_poly.pdbx_seq_one_letter_code
_entity_poly.pdbx_strand_id
1 'polypeptide(L)'
;MYKYRYIIYSLLILSFIFLFSMLSISISNSDSTYEFDQKATKLNGVYATYEGKVYAMVPSNGYYEVKDARAETFKVLPDNFEDAHIGYDEQNVYAGNVILKDLKPGSLKALGNNYYTDGSTAYYCSRNSERNTSLNVFKEVGQLIGQRFGIAGKPQTYWYPAVKLPQSNTPYHSQPAYAIAVNDEQAFYKGLPLPEADPQQIKSVLVRQTGKEAYGSSSYFTDGQHVYYQNQLLPLTYHTQVYEQHIEGDVPSRNAYLIDEQKGMVYADGTAFDVKKAPYRLLSARLKHANQVLFAAQEGIYFYNAETGKVERAGKNPFAGNTFEEISDDVFRSSEKIYYLRAGEVWGNKSGLQSRNTHLMLLENVSASAMQSLSTGKDRYNNVWQAGNRYFYFDDLGSSQLMPHAVYAIKDATTARRLATAADLRSDDIRDLQASGKLLPEESDQVLTASTDYDNPDRKMVYWIVGGGIVLALLLFFLLRNKKIAPFLIKEEWLIMNNLSFKKYKIAEIEKVVFKVEKAYKGGYTGKMQIRQKNGKASRWMIFATRITLVPETEPALRIYVEELRAQLSAQGIRHELA
;
A
#
# COMPACT_ATOMS: atom_id res chain seq x y z
N MET A 1 -37.30 -9.60 -22.79
CA MET A 1 -35.86 -9.23 -22.88
C MET A 1 -35.54 -7.92 -23.65
N TYR A 2 -36.45 -7.33 -24.46
CA TYR A 2 -36.18 -6.07 -25.19
C TYR A 2 -36.01 -4.81 -24.31
N LYS A 3 -36.49 -4.84 -23.06
CA LYS A 3 -36.54 -3.69 -22.15
C LYS A 3 -35.17 -3.31 -21.53
N TYR A 4 -34.19 -4.20 -21.55
CA TYR A 4 -32.92 -4.04 -20.82
C TYR A 4 -31.66 -3.94 -21.70
N ARG A 5 -31.78 -4.07 -23.03
CA ARG A 5 -30.62 -4.08 -23.95
C ARG A 5 -29.79 -2.80 -23.97
N TYR A 6 -30.40 -1.65 -23.67
CA TYR A 6 -29.71 -0.35 -23.65
C TYR A 6 -29.06 -0.05 -22.31
N ILE A 7 -29.60 -0.59 -21.21
CA ILE A 7 -28.90 -0.66 -19.94
C ILE A 7 -27.62 -1.47 -20.14
N ILE A 8 -27.70 -2.56 -20.91
CA ILE A 8 -26.54 -3.40 -21.26
C ILE A 8 -25.52 -2.65 -22.13
N TYR A 9 -25.92 -1.94 -23.19
CA TYR A 9 -24.98 -1.15 -24.00
C TYR A 9 -24.37 0.04 -23.26
N SER A 10 -25.16 0.73 -22.43
CA SER A 10 -24.67 1.80 -21.58
C SER A 10 -23.69 1.27 -20.53
N LEU A 11 -23.99 0.12 -19.92
CA LEU A 11 -23.07 -0.57 -19.00
C LEU A 11 -21.78 -0.98 -19.71
N LEU A 12 -21.85 -1.41 -20.97
CA LEU A 12 -20.68 -1.78 -21.75
C LEU A 12 -19.78 -0.61 -22.13
N ILE A 13 -20.36 0.51 -22.55
CA ILE A 13 -19.61 1.73 -22.87
C ILE A 13 -19.03 2.33 -21.59
N LEU A 14 -19.82 2.38 -20.51
CA LEU A 14 -19.35 2.85 -19.20
C LEU A 14 -18.23 1.96 -18.67
N SER A 15 -18.38 0.63 -18.81
CA SER A 15 -17.33 -0.34 -18.48
C SER A 15 -16.07 -0.10 -19.33
N PHE A 16 -16.19 0.09 -20.64
CA PHE A 16 -15.03 0.35 -21.49
C PHE A 16 -14.30 1.65 -21.12
N ILE A 17 -15.03 2.74 -20.87
CA ILE A 17 -14.47 4.02 -20.41
C ILE A 17 -13.77 3.83 -19.05
N PHE A 18 -14.42 3.12 -18.12
CA PHE A 18 -13.87 2.81 -16.81
C PHE A 18 -12.58 1.97 -16.91
N LEU A 19 -12.58 0.90 -17.71
CA LEU A 19 -11.41 0.04 -17.93
C LEU A 19 -10.26 0.77 -18.64
N PHE A 20 -10.55 1.60 -19.64
CA PHE A 20 -9.54 2.41 -20.34
C PHE A 20 -8.92 3.48 -19.43
N SER A 21 -9.74 4.08 -18.56
CA SER A 21 -9.26 5.05 -17.57
C SER A 21 -8.40 4.40 -16.48
N MET A 22 -8.78 3.21 -15.98
CA MET A 22 -7.97 2.40 -15.06
C MET A 22 -6.60 2.06 -15.68
N LEU A 23 -6.59 1.61 -16.94
CA LEU A 23 -5.36 1.28 -17.65
C LEU A 23 -4.46 2.51 -17.82
N SER A 24 -5.06 3.67 -18.13
CA SER A 24 -4.33 4.94 -18.28
C SER A 24 -3.71 5.43 -16.97
N ILE A 25 -4.39 5.21 -15.83
CA ILE A 25 -3.87 5.53 -14.48
C ILE A 25 -2.73 4.59 -14.11
N SER A 26 -2.87 3.28 -14.36
CA SER A 26 -1.79 2.31 -14.11
C SER A 26 -0.53 2.54 -14.97
N ILE A 27 -0.64 3.23 -16.10
CA ILE A 27 0.48 3.56 -16.99
C ILE A 27 1.04 4.97 -16.72
N SER A 28 0.25 5.88 -16.12
CA SER A 28 0.71 7.24 -15.83
C SER A 28 1.35 7.34 -14.44
N ASN A 29 2.67 7.50 -14.40
CA ASN A 29 3.35 8.11 -13.25
C ASN A 29 2.98 9.59 -13.23
N SER A 30 2.00 9.98 -12.43
CA SER A 30 1.69 11.40 -12.24
C SER A 30 1.88 11.82 -10.80
N ASP A 31 3.14 12.13 -10.47
CA ASP A 31 3.45 13.15 -9.46
C ASP A 31 2.94 14.49 -10.00
N SER A 32 1.64 14.74 -9.91
CA SER A 32 1.09 16.07 -10.13
C SER A 32 1.20 16.84 -8.82
N THR A 33 2.39 17.35 -8.56
CA THR A 33 2.62 18.42 -7.59
C THR A 33 1.95 19.66 -8.16
N TYR A 34 1.17 20.40 -7.36
CA TYR A 34 0.88 21.79 -7.70
C TYR A 34 2.23 22.52 -7.67
N GLU A 35 2.85 22.68 -8.84
CA GLU A 35 3.93 23.63 -8.98
C GLU A 35 3.26 25.00 -9.01
N PHE A 36 3.47 25.79 -7.96
CA PHE A 36 2.96 27.15 -7.93
C PHE A 36 3.70 27.95 -9.01
N ASP A 37 3.02 28.28 -10.12
CA ASP A 37 3.57 29.07 -11.23
C ASP A 37 3.97 30.50 -10.81
N GLN A 38 3.54 30.96 -9.63
CA GLN A 38 3.94 32.21 -8.98
C GLN A 38 4.38 31.98 -7.52
N LYS A 39 5.17 32.90 -6.96
CA LYS A 39 5.74 32.79 -5.60
C LYS A 39 4.64 32.77 -4.52
N ALA A 40 4.21 31.57 -4.11
CA ALA A 40 3.42 31.36 -2.91
C ALA A 40 4.16 31.88 -1.66
N THR A 41 3.43 32.45 -0.70
CA THR A 41 3.99 32.93 0.57
C THR A 41 4.00 31.77 1.56
N LYS A 42 5.19 31.22 1.85
CA LYS A 42 5.33 30.16 2.85
C LYS A 42 5.09 30.71 4.26
N LEU A 43 4.20 30.08 5.01
CA LEU A 43 3.98 30.38 6.43
C LEU A 43 4.91 29.53 7.30
N ASN A 44 5.07 28.24 6.97
CA ASN A 44 6.06 27.36 7.56
C ASN A 44 6.38 26.18 6.59
N GLY A 45 6.91 25.07 7.10
CA GLY A 45 7.21 23.87 6.30
C GLY A 45 6.00 23.10 5.78
N VAL A 46 4.80 23.37 6.30
CA VAL A 46 3.54 22.70 5.92
C VAL A 46 2.62 23.67 5.18
N TYR A 47 2.42 24.88 5.69
CA TYR A 47 1.43 25.82 5.18
C TYR A 47 2.02 26.90 4.28
N ALA A 48 1.26 27.27 3.25
CA ALA A 48 1.53 28.41 2.38
C ALA A 48 0.24 29.11 1.99
N THR A 49 0.32 30.41 1.69
CA THR A 49 -0.80 31.17 1.11
C THR A 49 -0.55 31.47 -0.36
N TYR A 50 -1.61 31.36 -1.16
CA TYR A 50 -1.60 31.60 -2.60
C TYR A 50 -2.98 32.05 -3.07
N GLU A 51 -3.05 33.13 -3.84
CA GLU A 51 -4.31 33.72 -4.36
C GLU A 51 -5.42 33.90 -3.31
N GLY A 52 -5.07 34.42 -2.12
CA GLY A 52 -6.03 34.66 -1.03
C GLY A 52 -6.54 33.38 -0.35
N LYS A 53 -5.92 32.23 -0.60
CA LYS A 53 -6.26 30.94 0.01
C LYS A 53 -5.08 30.36 0.78
N VAL A 54 -5.39 29.42 1.68
CA VAL A 54 -4.40 28.65 2.45
C VAL A 54 -4.27 27.25 1.87
N TYR A 55 -3.03 26.77 1.77
CA TYR A 55 -2.70 25.42 1.32
C TYR A 55 -1.80 24.72 2.34
N ALA A 56 -2.00 23.43 2.54
CA ALA A 56 -1.15 22.56 3.37
C ALA A 56 -0.44 21.52 2.51
N MET A 57 0.86 21.37 2.69
CA MET A 57 1.68 20.30 2.14
C MET A 57 1.38 19.00 2.87
N VAL A 58 0.94 18.00 2.11
CA VAL A 58 0.82 16.62 2.59
C VAL A 58 1.95 15.81 1.94
N PRO A 59 2.93 15.31 2.71
CA PRO A 59 3.99 14.47 2.17
C PRO A 59 3.42 13.30 1.35
N SER A 60 4.11 12.95 0.26
CA SER A 60 3.66 11.96 -0.73
C SER A 60 2.36 12.27 -1.48
N ASN A 61 1.74 13.45 -1.26
CA ASN A 61 0.52 13.82 -1.95
C ASN A 61 0.49 15.29 -2.45
N GLY A 62 1.40 16.14 -1.98
CA GLY A 62 1.53 17.54 -2.41
C GLY A 62 0.59 18.49 -1.67
N TYR A 63 0.40 19.70 -2.20
CA TYR A 63 -0.45 20.72 -1.57
C TYR A 63 -1.94 20.47 -1.74
N TYR A 64 -2.70 20.74 -0.68
CA TYR A 64 -4.16 20.75 -0.63
C TYR A 64 -4.68 22.07 -0.10
N GLU A 65 -5.73 22.62 -0.71
CA GLU A 65 -6.46 23.76 -0.16
C GLU A 65 -7.00 23.40 1.23
N VAL A 66 -6.73 24.24 2.21
CA VAL A 66 -7.32 24.16 3.55
C VAL A 66 -8.69 24.80 3.45
N LYS A 67 -9.73 23.97 3.30
CA LYS A 67 -11.09 24.46 3.13
C LYS A 67 -11.55 25.23 4.35
N ASP A 68 -12.33 26.28 4.11
CA ASP A 68 -12.88 27.20 5.11
C ASP A 68 -11.83 28.01 5.89
N ALA A 69 -10.56 27.96 5.49
CA ALA A 69 -9.50 28.78 6.07
C ALA A 69 -9.51 30.21 5.58
N ARG A 70 -9.33 31.15 6.51
CA ARG A 70 -9.19 32.59 6.22
C ARG A 70 -7.73 32.98 6.11
N ALA A 71 -7.25 33.23 4.89
CA ALA A 71 -5.84 33.51 4.65
C ALA A 71 -5.33 34.77 5.37
N GLU A 72 -6.21 35.76 5.60
CA GLU A 72 -5.86 37.03 6.24
C GLU A 72 -5.52 36.88 7.72
N THR A 73 -6.13 35.90 8.39
CA THR A 73 -6.01 35.70 9.84
C THR A 73 -5.37 34.36 10.20
N PHE A 74 -4.97 33.57 9.19
CA PHE A 74 -4.34 32.27 9.38
C PHE A 74 -2.99 32.40 10.07
N LYS A 75 -2.80 31.56 11.08
CA LYS A 75 -1.60 31.45 11.89
C LYS A 75 -1.22 29.98 12.02
N VAL A 76 0.05 29.75 12.32
CA VAL A 76 0.58 28.42 12.65
C VAL A 76 0.96 28.40 14.12
N LEU A 77 0.93 27.23 14.75
CA LEU A 77 1.43 27.11 16.11
C LEU A 77 2.94 27.47 16.15
N PRO A 78 3.35 28.41 17.02
CA PRO A 78 4.74 28.85 17.08
C PRO A 78 5.58 27.85 17.90
N ASP A 79 6.10 26.80 17.27
CA ASP A 79 7.30 26.08 17.76
C ASP A 79 7.85 25.03 16.76
N ASN A 80 9.17 25.10 16.54
CA ASN A 80 10.14 24.00 16.42
C ASN A 80 9.83 22.76 15.55
N PHE A 81 9.15 22.90 14.41
CA PHE A 81 8.94 21.81 13.45
C PHE A 81 8.05 20.64 13.95
N GLU A 82 7.84 20.47 15.27
CA GLU A 82 6.99 19.41 15.86
C GLU A 82 5.51 19.64 15.57
N ASP A 83 5.03 20.87 15.72
CA ASP A 83 3.62 21.23 15.56
C ASP A 83 3.34 21.98 14.24
N ALA A 84 4.28 21.89 13.28
CA ALA A 84 4.20 22.65 12.03
C ALA A 84 2.98 22.30 11.19
N HIS A 85 2.41 21.10 11.36
CA HIS A 85 1.18 20.66 10.72
C HIS A 85 -0.08 21.19 11.38
N ILE A 86 0.01 22.02 12.42
CA ILE A 86 -1.14 22.65 13.07
C ILE A 86 -1.24 24.13 12.70
N GLY A 87 -2.34 24.47 12.05
CA GLY A 87 -2.72 25.84 11.71
C GLY A 87 -4.04 26.23 12.37
N TYR A 88 -4.32 27.51 12.46
CA TYR A 88 -5.59 28.02 12.96
C TYR A 88 -5.88 29.42 12.41
N ASP A 89 -7.16 29.76 12.30
CA ASP A 89 -7.62 31.13 12.06
C ASP A 89 -8.52 31.58 13.22
N GLU A 90 -9.32 32.64 13.03
CA GLU A 90 -10.24 33.12 14.06
C GLU A 90 -11.37 32.13 14.40
N GLN A 91 -11.64 31.16 13.53
CA GLN A 91 -12.82 30.30 13.62
C GLN A 91 -12.45 28.84 13.88
N ASN A 92 -11.43 28.33 13.22
CA ASN A 92 -11.12 26.91 13.18
C ASN A 92 -9.64 26.62 13.47
N VAL A 93 -9.40 25.42 13.98
CA VAL A 93 -8.07 24.80 14.07
C VAL A 93 -7.97 23.69 13.03
N TYR A 94 -6.79 23.50 12.46
CA TYR A 94 -6.53 22.60 11.36
C TYR A 94 -5.34 21.69 11.67
N ALA A 95 -5.44 20.42 11.27
CA ALA A 95 -4.32 19.50 11.14
C ALA A 95 -4.08 19.21 9.65
N GLY A 96 -3.00 19.77 9.11
CA GLY A 96 -2.81 19.88 7.67
C GLY A 96 -4.00 20.61 7.03
N ASN A 97 -4.68 19.95 6.09
CA ASN A 97 -5.86 20.49 5.42
C ASN A 97 -7.20 20.04 6.03
N VAL A 98 -7.20 19.47 7.24
CA VAL A 98 -8.40 18.94 7.91
C VAL A 98 -8.79 19.81 9.11
N ILE A 99 -10.06 20.18 9.21
CA ILE A 99 -10.62 20.95 10.34
C ILE A 99 -10.76 20.05 11.58
N LEU A 100 -10.24 20.50 12.71
CA LEU A 100 -10.44 19.92 14.04
C LEU A 100 -11.70 20.52 14.67
N LYS A 101 -12.84 19.83 14.48
CA LYS A 101 -14.14 20.33 14.91
C LYS A 101 -14.21 20.54 16.43
N ASP A 102 -14.93 21.57 16.84
CA ASP A 102 -15.19 21.97 18.23
C ASP A 102 -13.95 22.43 19.02
N LEU A 103 -12.77 22.43 18.40
CA LEU A 103 -11.54 22.94 19.00
C LEU A 103 -11.44 24.45 18.74
N LYS A 104 -11.39 25.25 19.81
CA LYS A 104 -11.41 26.71 19.74
C LYS A 104 -10.01 27.29 19.54
N PRO A 105 -9.77 28.11 18.50
CA PRO A 105 -8.46 28.72 18.25
C PRO A 105 -7.95 29.61 19.38
N GLY A 106 -8.85 30.36 20.04
CA GLY A 106 -8.49 31.34 21.06
C GLY A 106 -7.88 30.76 22.33
N SER A 107 -8.04 29.46 22.58
CA SER A 107 -7.47 28.76 23.74
C SER A 107 -6.66 27.52 23.36
N LEU A 108 -6.29 27.38 22.08
CA LEU A 108 -5.51 26.27 21.56
C LEU A 108 -4.15 26.14 22.25
N LYS A 109 -3.83 24.92 22.71
CA LYS A 109 -2.57 24.58 23.35
C LYS A 109 -2.09 23.20 22.88
N ALA A 110 -0.79 23.08 22.64
CA ALA A 110 -0.13 21.78 22.51
C ALA A 110 0.09 21.17 23.91
N LEU A 111 -0.27 19.90 24.07
CA LEU A 111 -0.03 19.12 25.28
C LEU A 111 1.29 18.34 25.20
N GLY A 112 1.92 18.26 24.03
CA GLY A 112 3.01 17.34 23.72
C GLY A 112 2.52 16.04 23.08
N ASN A 113 3.43 15.23 22.53
CA ASN A 113 3.11 13.95 21.86
C ASN A 113 2.09 14.06 20.72
N ASN A 114 2.00 15.23 20.07
CA ASN A 114 1.01 15.58 19.07
C ASN A 114 -0.46 15.58 19.56
N TYR A 115 -0.66 15.85 20.85
CA TYR A 115 -1.97 16.14 21.42
C TYR A 115 -2.17 17.64 21.55
N TYR A 116 -3.39 18.09 21.24
CA TYR A 116 -3.78 19.50 21.26
C TYR A 116 -5.13 19.63 21.96
N THR A 117 -5.32 20.70 22.73
CA THR A 117 -6.56 20.97 23.46
C THR A 117 -6.90 22.44 23.47
N ASP A 118 -8.18 22.75 23.65
CA ASP A 118 -8.66 24.10 23.96
C ASP A 118 -9.16 24.24 25.42
N GLY A 119 -8.98 23.18 26.22
CA GLY A 119 -9.49 23.02 27.58
C GLY A 119 -10.80 22.22 27.69
N SER A 120 -11.61 22.17 26.62
CA SER A 120 -12.89 21.45 26.55
C SER A 120 -12.90 20.31 25.54
N THR A 121 -12.16 20.47 24.45
CA THR A 121 -11.99 19.50 23.37
C THR A 121 -10.51 19.19 23.24
N ALA A 122 -10.17 17.92 23.04
CA ALA A 122 -8.81 17.48 22.77
C ALA A 122 -8.74 16.59 21.52
N TYR A 123 -7.62 16.65 20.83
CA TYR A 123 -7.32 15.87 19.63
C TYR A 123 -5.90 15.31 19.69
N TYR A 124 -5.72 14.09 19.19
CA TYR A 124 -4.43 13.64 18.66
C TYR A 124 -4.36 14.02 17.18
N CYS A 125 -3.26 14.61 16.73
CA CYS A 125 -3.03 14.90 15.31
C CYS A 125 -1.63 14.46 14.91
N SER A 126 -1.49 13.37 14.16
CA SER A 126 -0.18 12.87 13.73
C SER A 126 0.58 13.94 12.93
N ARG A 127 1.85 14.14 13.28
CA ARG A 127 2.79 14.97 12.52
C ARG A 127 3.19 14.36 11.18
N ASN A 128 3.18 13.04 11.07
CA ASN A 128 3.51 12.36 9.82
C ASN A 128 2.23 12.08 9.05
N SER A 129 2.27 12.28 7.73
CA SER A 129 1.16 11.88 6.87
C SER A 129 1.11 10.36 6.75
N GLU A 130 -0.09 9.81 6.84
CA GLU A 130 -0.36 8.39 6.66
C GLU A 130 -1.26 8.17 5.45
N ARG A 131 -1.18 6.97 4.85
CA ARG A 131 -2.04 6.62 3.72
C ARG A 131 -3.50 6.57 4.20
N ASN A 132 -4.38 7.22 3.46
CA ASN A 132 -5.80 7.25 3.74
C ASN A 132 -6.47 5.92 3.34
N THR A 133 -6.48 4.97 4.26
CA THR A 133 -7.07 3.63 4.06
C THR A 133 -8.59 3.64 3.88
N SER A 134 -9.26 4.76 4.21
CA SER A 134 -10.72 4.93 4.01
C SER A 134 -11.10 5.26 2.56
N LEU A 135 -10.13 5.71 1.75
CA LEU A 135 -10.29 5.82 0.30
C LEU A 135 -10.15 4.44 -0.32
N ASN A 136 -11.28 3.79 -0.58
CA ASN A 136 -11.30 2.61 -1.43
C ASN A 136 -10.75 2.97 -2.83
N VAL A 137 -9.96 2.06 -3.42
CA VAL A 137 -9.42 2.12 -4.80
C VAL A 137 -10.44 2.61 -5.83
N PHE A 138 -11.72 2.22 -5.72
CA PHE A 138 -12.77 2.68 -6.63
C PHE A 138 -13.10 4.18 -6.47
N LYS A 139 -13.09 4.71 -5.24
CA LYS A 139 -13.28 6.15 -4.97
C LYS A 139 -12.07 6.96 -5.40
N GLU A 140 -10.87 6.44 -5.16
CA GLU A 140 -9.61 7.07 -5.59
C GLU A 140 -9.56 7.21 -7.11
N VAL A 141 -9.86 6.14 -7.85
CA VAL A 141 -9.91 6.18 -9.32
C VAL A 141 -11.02 7.08 -9.83
N GLY A 142 -12.22 7.04 -9.21
CA GLY A 142 -13.30 7.95 -9.54
C GLY A 142 -12.93 9.43 -9.34
N GLN A 143 -12.21 9.75 -8.26
CA GLN A 143 -11.73 11.09 -7.97
C GLN A 143 -10.60 11.53 -8.91
N LEU A 144 -9.66 10.65 -9.26
CA LEU A 144 -8.62 10.92 -10.26
C LEU A 144 -9.22 11.23 -11.64
N ILE A 145 -10.20 10.43 -12.07
CA ILE A 145 -10.94 10.66 -13.31
C ILE A 145 -11.67 12.01 -13.22
N GLY A 146 -12.41 12.24 -12.13
CA GLY A 146 -13.12 13.49 -11.91
C GLY A 146 -12.20 14.72 -11.91
N GLN A 147 -11.00 14.61 -11.32
CA GLN A 147 -9.98 15.65 -11.34
C GLN A 147 -9.50 15.95 -12.76
N ARG A 148 -9.18 14.93 -13.57
CA ARG A 148 -8.77 15.11 -14.97
C ARG A 148 -9.86 15.79 -15.83
N PHE A 149 -11.12 15.56 -15.50
CA PHE A 149 -12.27 16.19 -16.18
C PHE A 149 -12.74 17.49 -15.50
N GLY A 150 -12.07 17.96 -14.44
CA GLY A 150 -12.43 19.21 -13.74
C GLY A 150 -13.74 19.15 -12.93
N ILE A 151 -14.27 17.95 -12.67
CA ILE A 151 -15.54 17.71 -11.98
C ILE A 151 -15.37 17.19 -10.53
N ALA A 152 -14.14 16.89 -10.12
CA ALA A 152 -13.80 16.51 -8.75
C ALA A 152 -12.47 17.15 -8.31
N GLY A 153 -12.30 17.35 -6.99
CA GLY A 153 -11.03 17.78 -6.43
C GLY A 153 -9.98 16.67 -6.45
N LYS A 154 -8.71 17.04 -6.25
CA LYS A 154 -7.60 16.10 -6.10
C LYS A 154 -7.90 15.07 -5.00
N PRO A 155 -7.72 13.74 -5.23
CA PRO A 155 -7.93 12.73 -4.21
C PRO A 155 -6.91 12.88 -3.09
N GLN A 156 -7.33 12.73 -1.83
CA GLN A 156 -6.46 12.86 -0.68
C GLN A 156 -6.00 11.48 -0.19
N THR A 157 -5.04 10.88 -0.91
CA THR A 157 -4.52 9.53 -0.67
C THR A 157 -3.59 9.46 0.54
N TYR A 158 -3.03 10.58 0.95
CA TYR A 158 -2.37 10.75 2.25
C TYR A 158 -3.00 11.91 3.01
N TRP A 159 -2.94 11.86 4.33
CA TRP A 159 -3.46 12.92 5.19
C TRP A 159 -2.72 12.92 6.52
N TYR A 160 -2.93 13.93 7.35
CA TYR A 160 -2.47 13.94 8.74
C TYR A 160 -3.61 13.36 9.61
N PRO A 161 -3.51 12.11 10.11
CA PRO A 161 -4.55 11.53 10.94
C PRO A 161 -4.87 12.40 12.15
N ALA A 162 -6.15 12.68 12.34
CA ALA A 162 -6.65 13.40 13.50
C ALA A 162 -7.76 12.60 14.19
N VAL A 163 -7.62 12.39 15.50
CA VAL A 163 -8.55 11.64 16.33
C VAL A 163 -9.04 12.52 17.47
N LYS A 164 -10.35 12.76 17.52
CA LYS A 164 -10.98 13.48 18.63
C LYS A 164 -11.00 12.59 19.87
N LEU A 165 -10.51 13.08 21.00
CA LEU A 165 -10.59 12.37 22.26
C LEU A 165 -12.02 12.44 22.83
N PRO A 166 -12.43 11.45 23.65
CA PRO A 166 -13.72 11.51 24.33
C PRO A 166 -13.83 12.73 25.24
N GLN A 167 -15.04 13.13 25.58
CA GLN A 167 -15.26 14.15 26.60
C GLN A 167 -14.76 13.63 27.95
N SER A 168 -14.07 14.48 28.70
CA SER A 168 -13.48 14.15 30.00
C SER A 168 -13.79 15.24 30.99
N ASN A 169 -14.08 14.86 32.23
CA ASN A 169 -14.24 15.81 33.34
C ASN A 169 -12.90 16.27 33.91
N THR A 170 -11.82 15.56 33.58
CA THR A 170 -10.46 15.91 34.01
C THR A 170 -9.58 16.29 32.81
N PRO A 171 -8.60 17.19 32.98
CA PRO A 171 -7.77 17.63 31.88
C PRO A 171 -6.91 16.49 31.30
N TYR A 172 -6.60 16.60 30.01
CA TYR A 172 -5.65 15.72 29.35
C TYR A 172 -4.23 16.22 29.53
N HIS A 173 -3.29 15.28 29.69
CA HIS A 173 -1.85 15.54 29.82
C HIS A 173 -1.05 14.53 28.99
N SER A 174 0.10 14.93 28.47
CA SER A 174 1.03 13.98 27.84
C SER A 174 1.86 13.25 28.88
N GLN A 175 2.29 12.03 28.54
CA GLN A 175 3.24 11.23 29.32
C GLN A 175 4.60 11.15 28.59
N PRO A 176 5.72 10.85 29.28
CA PRO A 176 7.05 10.71 28.65
C PRO A 176 7.18 9.37 27.91
N ALA A 177 6.23 9.08 27.02
CA ALA A 177 6.16 7.92 26.14
C ALA A 177 5.58 8.35 24.79
N TYR A 178 6.08 7.78 23.69
CA TYR A 178 5.74 8.21 22.35
C TYR A 178 4.24 8.15 22.07
N ALA A 179 3.65 9.27 21.64
CA ALA A 179 2.23 9.38 21.27
C ALA A 179 1.23 8.99 22.38
N ILE A 180 1.65 9.07 23.66
CA ILE A 180 0.78 8.81 24.81
C ILE A 180 0.23 10.11 25.41
N ALA A 181 -1.08 10.11 25.66
CA ALA A 181 -1.73 11.08 26.54
C ALA A 181 -2.68 10.36 27.49
N VAL A 182 -2.99 11.00 28.61
CA VAL A 182 -3.81 10.46 29.68
C VAL A 182 -4.75 11.54 30.22
N ASN A 183 -5.86 11.11 30.80
CA ASN A 183 -6.58 11.87 31.82
C ASN A 183 -6.56 11.03 33.13
N ASP A 184 -7.41 11.35 34.10
CA ASP A 184 -7.42 10.61 35.38
C ASP A 184 -8.06 9.22 35.26
N GLU A 185 -8.75 8.95 34.15
CA GLU A 185 -9.59 7.75 33.97
C GLU A 185 -9.03 6.78 32.91
N GLN A 186 -8.30 7.28 31.91
CA GLN A 186 -7.92 6.53 30.72
C GLN A 186 -6.61 7.03 30.08
N ALA A 187 -5.83 6.08 29.56
CA ALA A 187 -4.68 6.35 28.71
C ALA A 187 -5.02 6.17 27.23
N PHE A 188 -4.30 6.89 26.36
CA PHE A 188 -4.51 6.92 24.92
C PHE A 188 -3.19 6.81 24.17
N TYR A 189 -3.16 5.97 23.14
CA TYR A 189 -2.10 5.94 22.13
C TYR A 189 -2.66 6.46 20.81
N LYS A 190 -2.06 7.51 20.24
CA LYS A 190 -2.56 8.19 19.02
C LYS A 190 -4.07 8.55 19.09
N GLY A 191 -4.56 8.94 20.27
CA GLY A 191 -5.97 9.26 20.51
C GLY A 191 -6.89 8.04 20.65
N LEU A 192 -6.38 6.82 20.50
CA LEU A 192 -7.13 5.58 20.72
C LEU A 192 -6.96 5.10 22.16
N PRO A 193 -8.03 4.67 22.83
CA PRO A 193 -7.95 4.24 24.22
C PRO A 193 -7.08 2.98 24.38
N LEU A 194 -6.29 2.96 25.45
CA LEU A 194 -5.61 1.78 25.96
C LEU A 194 -6.56 1.07 26.94
N PRO A 195 -7.08 -0.11 26.60
CA PRO A 195 -8.07 -0.80 27.45
C PRO A 195 -7.40 -1.29 28.74
N GLU A 196 -8.08 -1.14 29.87
CA GLU A 196 -7.64 -1.64 31.20
C GLU A 196 -6.34 -1.00 31.74
N ALA A 197 -5.81 0.02 31.06
CA ALA A 197 -4.58 0.67 31.47
C ALA A 197 -4.76 1.55 32.72
N ASP A 198 -3.80 1.46 33.66
CA ASP A 198 -3.62 2.50 34.67
C ASP A 198 -2.98 3.76 34.03
N PRO A 199 -3.71 4.87 33.92
CA PRO A 199 -3.21 6.08 33.24
C PRO A 199 -2.03 6.73 33.96
N GLN A 200 -1.87 6.51 35.27
CA GLN A 200 -0.79 7.10 36.05
C GLN A 200 0.52 6.32 35.94
N GLN A 201 0.45 5.06 35.52
CA GLN A 201 1.61 4.16 35.44
C GLN A 201 2.08 3.87 34.02
N ILE A 202 1.35 4.34 32.99
CA ILE A 202 1.67 4.07 31.59
C ILE A 202 3.06 4.62 31.22
N LYS A 203 3.90 3.76 30.65
CA LYS A 203 5.26 4.06 30.21
C LYS A 203 5.67 3.15 29.06
N SER A 204 6.75 3.51 28.37
CA SER A 204 7.34 2.64 27.34
C SER A 204 7.95 1.38 27.95
N VAL A 205 7.80 0.25 27.25
CA VAL A 205 8.62 -0.94 27.50
C VAL A 205 10.07 -0.62 27.11
N LEU A 206 11.05 -1.18 27.82
CA LEU A 206 12.46 -0.97 27.51
C LEU A 206 12.86 -1.73 26.25
N VAL A 207 13.58 -1.05 25.35
CA VAL A 207 14.27 -1.63 24.22
C VAL A 207 15.68 -1.99 24.64
N ARG A 208 16.09 -3.24 24.41
CA ARG A 208 17.45 -3.73 24.67
C ARG A 208 18.22 -3.84 23.37
N GLN A 209 19.44 -3.28 23.36
CA GLN A 209 20.42 -3.45 22.29
C GLN A 209 21.75 -3.92 22.89
N THR A 210 22.38 -4.90 22.24
CA THR A 210 23.67 -5.42 22.70
C THR A 210 24.72 -4.32 22.74
N GLY A 211 25.31 -4.11 23.92
CA GLY A 211 26.40 -3.15 24.11
C GLY A 211 25.99 -1.67 24.18
N LYS A 212 24.68 -1.36 24.28
CA LYS A 212 24.18 0.01 24.45
C LYS A 212 23.19 0.12 25.61
N GLU A 213 23.02 1.34 26.11
CA GLU A 213 22.02 1.64 27.14
C GLU A 213 20.60 1.40 26.60
N ALA A 214 19.73 0.85 27.46
CA ALA A 214 18.34 0.63 27.11
C ALA A 214 17.58 1.97 26.99
N TYR A 215 16.62 2.02 26.08
CA TYR A 215 15.79 3.20 25.85
C TYR A 215 14.31 2.83 25.75
N GLY A 216 13.41 3.81 25.77
CA GLY A 216 11.96 3.56 25.71
C GLY A 216 11.49 3.17 24.30
N SER A 217 10.68 2.12 24.21
CA SER A 217 9.98 1.74 22.98
C SER A 217 9.02 2.83 22.51
N SER A 218 8.88 2.95 21.19
CA SER A 218 7.85 3.76 20.53
C SER A 218 6.60 2.97 20.15
N SER A 219 6.62 1.64 20.32
CA SER A 219 5.58 0.73 19.86
C SER A 219 4.99 -0.12 20.98
N TYR A 220 5.74 -0.45 22.03
CA TYR A 220 5.28 -1.22 23.17
C TYR A 220 5.24 -0.39 24.45
N PHE A 221 4.16 -0.53 25.20
CA PHE A 221 3.90 0.21 26.43
C PHE A 221 3.46 -0.74 27.54
N THR A 222 3.56 -0.28 28.78
CA THR A 222 3.10 -1.01 29.96
C THR A 222 2.65 -0.02 31.03
N ASP A 223 1.66 -0.40 31.82
CA ASP A 223 1.24 0.27 33.05
C ASP A 223 1.86 -0.40 34.30
N GLY A 224 2.82 -1.30 34.12
CA GLY A 224 3.41 -2.12 35.19
C GLY A 224 2.73 -3.48 35.40
N GLN A 225 1.54 -3.71 34.84
CA GLN A 225 0.82 -4.99 34.92
C GLN A 225 0.52 -5.55 33.53
N HIS A 226 -0.01 -4.73 32.64
CA HIS A 226 -0.39 -5.07 31.28
C HIS A 226 0.70 -4.66 30.29
N VAL A 227 0.68 -5.28 29.11
CA VAL A 227 1.57 -4.93 28.00
C VAL A 227 0.75 -4.62 26.77
N TYR A 228 1.10 -3.55 26.08
CA TYR A 228 0.40 -3.06 24.91
C TYR A 228 1.35 -3.01 23.72
N TYR A 229 0.89 -3.46 22.56
CA TYR A 229 1.46 -3.04 21.28
C TYR A 229 0.56 -1.94 20.73
N GLN A 230 1.07 -0.72 20.62
CA GLN A 230 0.26 0.45 20.30
C GLN A 230 -0.94 0.52 21.27
N ASN A 231 -2.17 0.53 20.78
CA ASN A 231 -3.38 0.50 21.62
C ASN A 231 -3.95 -0.92 21.85
N GLN A 232 -3.27 -1.98 21.40
CA GLN A 232 -3.70 -3.37 21.56
C GLN A 232 -3.15 -3.97 22.86
N LEU A 233 -4.03 -4.36 23.78
CA LEU A 233 -3.66 -5.17 24.94
C LEU A 233 -3.19 -6.56 24.51
N LEU A 234 -2.00 -6.95 24.96
CA LEU A 234 -1.40 -8.23 24.65
C LEU A 234 -1.70 -9.27 25.75
N PRO A 235 -1.79 -10.57 25.39
CA PRO A 235 -2.11 -11.63 26.34
C PRO A 235 -0.89 -12.06 27.18
N LEU A 236 -0.23 -11.11 27.85
CA LEU A 236 0.82 -11.36 28.83
C LEU A 236 0.80 -10.32 29.96
N THR A 237 1.29 -10.74 31.11
CA THR A 237 1.54 -9.86 32.26
C THR A 237 2.96 -9.31 32.17
N TYR A 238 3.12 -8.02 32.43
CA TYR A 238 4.41 -7.36 32.46
C TYR A 238 5.29 -7.87 33.60
N HIS A 239 6.59 -7.96 33.32
CA HIS A 239 7.67 -8.07 34.30
C HIS A 239 8.96 -7.54 33.67
N THR A 240 10.02 -7.36 34.45
CA THR A 240 11.27 -6.72 33.99
C THR A 240 12.07 -7.51 32.94
N GLN A 241 11.69 -8.77 32.72
CA GLN A 241 12.24 -9.64 31.66
C GLN A 241 11.35 -9.68 30.40
N VAL A 242 10.33 -8.80 30.34
CA VAL A 242 9.63 -8.43 29.10
C VAL A 242 10.28 -7.17 28.54
N TYR A 243 10.82 -7.27 27.33
CA TYR A 243 11.51 -6.15 26.68
C TYR A 243 11.35 -6.22 25.16
N GLU A 244 11.47 -5.07 24.49
CA GLU A 244 11.58 -5.04 23.04
C GLU A 244 13.04 -5.31 22.64
N GLN A 245 13.28 -6.22 21.72
CA GLN A 245 14.61 -6.49 21.19
C GLN A 245 14.88 -5.54 20.02
N HIS A 246 15.94 -4.73 20.14
CA HIS A 246 16.45 -3.97 19.00
C HIS A 246 17.03 -4.94 17.97
N ILE A 247 16.56 -4.83 16.74
CA ILE A 247 17.10 -5.56 15.58
C ILE A 247 17.91 -4.57 14.75
N GLU A 248 19.21 -4.80 14.69
CA GLU A 248 20.12 -4.11 13.79
C GLU A 248 20.14 -4.86 12.46
N GLY A 249 19.94 -4.20 11.34
CA GLY A 249 19.96 -4.87 10.04
C GLY A 249 19.90 -3.89 8.87
N ASP A 250 20.40 -4.36 7.72
CA ASP A 250 20.51 -3.58 6.49
C ASP A 250 19.16 -3.34 5.81
N VAL A 251 18.23 -4.26 6.01
CA VAL A 251 16.85 -4.18 5.51
C VAL A 251 15.97 -3.69 6.64
N PRO A 252 15.01 -2.77 6.38
CA PRO A 252 14.16 -2.24 7.43
C PRO A 252 13.20 -3.31 7.95
N SER A 253 13.68 -4.19 8.84
CA SER A 253 12.85 -4.88 9.82
C SER A 253 12.33 -3.81 10.77
N ARG A 254 11.33 -3.04 10.33
CA ARG A 254 10.62 -2.06 11.16
C ARG A 254 9.68 -2.73 12.17
N ASN A 255 9.59 -4.06 12.12
CA ASN A 255 8.77 -4.80 13.05
C ASN A 255 9.38 -4.70 14.45
N ALA A 256 8.54 -4.42 15.43
CA ALA A 256 8.92 -4.36 16.83
C ALA A 256 8.75 -5.76 17.44
N TYR A 257 9.86 -6.34 17.92
CA TYR A 257 9.86 -7.68 18.53
C TYR A 257 9.90 -7.59 20.05
N LEU A 258 8.83 -8.01 20.71
CA LEU A 258 8.76 -8.12 22.16
C LEU A 258 9.14 -9.54 22.59
N ILE A 259 10.04 -9.65 23.56
CA ILE A 259 10.53 -10.90 24.13
C ILE A 259 10.06 -10.99 25.59
N ASP A 260 9.36 -12.06 25.92
CA ASP A 260 9.18 -12.52 27.31
C ASP A 260 10.22 -13.63 27.53
N GLU A 261 11.34 -13.24 28.14
CA GLU A 261 12.50 -14.11 28.34
C GLU A 261 12.20 -15.24 29.34
N GLN A 262 11.31 -15.02 30.32
CA GLN A 262 10.96 -16.05 31.32
C GLN A 262 10.25 -17.24 30.67
N LYS A 263 9.34 -16.97 29.73
CA LYS A 263 8.58 -18.00 29.03
C LYS A 263 9.19 -18.41 27.68
N GLY A 264 10.22 -17.70 27.23
CA GLY A 264 10.75 -17.83 25.87
C GLY A 264 9.69 -17.50 24.82
N MET A 265 8.82 -16.53 25.10
CA MET A 265 7.75 -16.11 24.21
C MET A 265 8.16 -14.89 23.39
N VAL A 266 7.60 -14.79 22.18
CA VAL A 266 7.91 -13.73 21.21
C VAL A 266 6.62 -13.16 20.64
N TYR A 267 6.60 -11.85 20.48
CA TYR A 267 5.55 -11.13 19.76
C TYR A 267 6.20 -10.23 18.72
N ALA A 268 5.64 -10.18 17.51
CA ALA A 268 6.09 -9.30 16.44
C ALA A 268 4.92 -8.40 16.04
N ASP A 269 5.09 -7.09 16.17
CA ASP A 269 4.03 -6.10 15.95
C ASP A 269 2.70 -6.47 16.66
N GLY A 270 2.81 -6.87 17.94
CA GLY A 270 1.66 -7.31 18.74
C GLY A 270 1.09 -8.69 18.39
N THR A 271 1.59 -9.34 17.34
CA THR A 271 1.21 -10.71 16.96
C THR A 271 2.00 -11.72 17.77
N ALA A 272 1.32 -12.51 18.60
CA ALA A 272 1.95 -13.56 19.39
C ALA A 272 2.40 -14.73 18.50
N PHE A 273 3.59 -15.26 18.78
CA PHE A 273 4.01 -16.56 18.27
C PHE A 273 3.22 -17.68 18.96
N ASP A 274 3.21 -18.89 18.40
CA ASP A 274 2.47 -20.02 18.98
C ASP A 274 3.10 -20.47 20.30
N VAL A 275 2.38 -20.25 21.40
CA VAL A 275 2.80 -20.62 22.76
C VAL A 275 3.18 -22.10 22.88
N LYS A 276 2.59 -23.00 22.07
CA LYS A 276 2.91 -24.44 22.10
C LYS A 276 4.29 -24.77 21.54
N LYS A 277 4.93 -23.82 20.83
CA LYS A 277 6.27 -24.00 20.23
C LYS A 277 7.36 -23.29 21.02
N ALA A 278 7.00 -22.44 21.98
CA ALA A 278 7.95 -21.87 22.91
C ALA A 278 8.71 -22.97 23.68
N PRO A 279 9.95 -22.72 24.13
CA PRO A 279 10.67 -21.45 24.05
C PRO A 279 11.27 -21.19 22.66
N TYR A 280 11.12 -19.94 22.21
CA TYR A 280 11.76 -19.40 21.02
C TYR A 280 13.10 -18.75 21.39
N ARG A 281 14.09 -18.93 20.54
CA ARG A 281 15.42 -18.33 20.66
C ARG A 281 15.76 -17.57 19.40
N LEU A 282 16.03 -16.28 19.53
CA LEU A 282 16.50 -15.45 18.43
C LEU A 282 17.82 -16.00 17.87
N LEU A 283 17.94 -16.12 16.55
CA LEU A 283 19.20 -16.51 15.91
C LEU A 283 20.22 -15.38 16.01
N SER A 284 19.89 -14.22 15.45
CA SER A 284 20.73 -13.02 15.48
C SER A 284 19.88 -11.77 15.65
N ALA A 285 20.42 -10.80 16.39
CA ALA A 285 19.88 -9.43 16.46
C ALA A 285 20.60 -8.47 15.50
N ARG A 286 21.58 -8.94 14.72
CA ARG A 286 22.43 -8.17 13.80
C ARG A 286 22.36 -8.76 12.39
N LEU A 287 21.21 -8.54 11.76
CA LEU A 287 20.86 -9.07 10.43
C LEU A 287 21.57 -8.34 9.30
N LYS A 288 22.86 -8.60 9.12
CA LYS A 288 23.66 -8.08 8.00
C LYS A 288 23.41 -8.90 6.73
N HIS A 289 23.21 -10.20 6.90
CA HIS A 289 23.07 -11.20 5.85
C HIS A 289 21.71 -11.89 5.89
N ALA A 290 20.69 -11.19 6.40
CA ALA A 290 19.33 -11.69 6.51
C ALA A 290 18.30 -10.61 6.22
N ASN A 291 17.20 -11.04 5.60
CA ASN A 291 16.03 -10.22 5.31
C ASN A 291 14.88 -10.42 6.30
N GLN A 292 14.91 -11.53 7.07
CA GLN A 292 13.90 -11.88 8.06
C GLN A 292 14.57 -12.17 9.41
N VAL A 293 13.94 -11.73 10.50
CA VAL A 293 14.33 -12.11 11.86
C VAL A 293 13.88 -13.56 12.11
N LEU A 294 14.85 -14.41 12.42
CA LEU A 294 14.63 -15.84 12.60
C LEU A 294 14.64 -16.22 14.08
N PHE A 295 13.64 -17.02 14.49
CA PHE A 295 13.54 -17.59 15.83
C PHE A 295 13.53 -19.12 15.75
N ALA A 296 14.45 -19.76 16.48
CA ALA A 296 14.49 -21.21 16.62
C ALA A 296 13.65 -21.68 17.80
N ALA A 297 12.85 -22.71 17.55
CA ALA A 297 12.11 -23.46 18.55
C ALA A 297 12.31 -24.96 18.30
N GLN A 298 11.90 -25.82 19.24
CA GLN A 298 12.21 -27.26 19.19
C GLN A 298 11.88 -27.93 17.84
N GLU A 299 10.75 -27.56 17.23
CA GLU A 299 10.27 -28.19 15.99
C GLU A 299 10.58 -27.41 14.71
N GLY A 300 11.13 -26.19 14.79
CA GLY A 300 11.28 -25.37 13.60
C GLY A 300 12.01 -24.04 13.78
N ILE A 301 12.34 -23.45 12.64
CA ILE A 301 12.71 -22.04 12.53
C ILE A 301 11.49 -21.26 12.04
N TYR A 302 11.20 -20.14 12.70
CA TYR A 302 10.02 -19.32 12.48
C TYR A 302 10.42 -17.87 12.22
N PHE A 303 9.58 -17.14 11.49
CA PHE A 303 9.75 -15.71 11.23
C PHE A 303 8.38 -15.03 11.12
N TYR A 304 8.33 -13.72 11.34
CA TYR A 304 7.12 -12.94 11.12
C TYR A 304 7.12 -12.36 9.70
N ASN A 305 6.06 -12.64 8.94
CA ASN A 305 5.84 -12.08 7.62
C ASN A 305 4.95 -10.83 7.73
N ALA A 306 5.57 -9.66 7.60
CA ALA A 306 4.89 -8.37 7.72
C ALA A 306 3.86 -8.12 6.58
N GLU A 307 4.03 -8.75 5.42
CA GLU A 307 3.09 -8.61 4.29
C GLU A 307 1.77 -9.36 4.56
N THR A 308 1.85 -10.51 5.25
CA THR A 308 0.67 -11.32 5.58
C THR A 308 0.16 -11.11 7.00
N GLY A 309 0.96 -10.46 7.87
CA GLY A 309 0.69 -10.28 9.29
C GLY A 309 0.73 -11.60 10.09
N LYS A 310 1.50 -12.59 9.63
CA LYS A 310 1.49 -13.95 10.21
C LYS A 310 2.89 -14.44 10.57
N VAL A 311 2.94 -15.28 11.59
CA VAL A 311 4.13 -16.06 11.92
C VAL A 311 4.17 -17.31 11.04
N GLU A 312 5.25 -17.47 10.30
CA GLU A 312 5.45 -18.55 9.33
C GLU A 312 6.63 -19.44 9.76
N ARG A 313 6.58 -20.71 9.37
CA ARG A 313 7.65 -21.69 9.64
C ARG A 313 8.52 -21.85 8.39
N ALA A 314 9.78 -21.46 8.49
CA ALA A 314 10.76 -21.58 7.40
C ALA A 314 11.27 -23.02 7.19
N GLY A 315 11.28 -23.84 8.25
CA GLY A 315 11.78 -25.22 8.16
C GLY A 315 11.95 -25.91 9.50
N LYS A 316 12.55 -27.10 9.48
CA LYS A 316 12.93 -27.85 10.68
C LYS A 316 14.10 -27.15 11.37
N ASN A 317 14.11 -27.12 12.70
CA ASN A 317 15.25 -26.62 13.47
C ASN A 317 16.46 -27.57 13.29
N PRO A 318 17.59 -27.11 12.74
CA PRO A 318 18.78 -27.94 12.58
C PRO A 318 19.67 -27.98 13.84
N PHE A 319 19.40 -27.13 14.84
CA PHE A 319 20.20 -27.01 16.05
C PHE A 319 19.75 -28.04 17.09
N ALA A 320 20.64 -28.98 17.40
CA ALA A 320 20.35 -30.03 18.37
C ALA A 320 19.98 -29.41 19.73
N GLY A 321 18.84 -29.82 20.29
CA GLY A 321 18.34 -29.31 21.56
C GLY A 321 18.00 -27.80 21.57
N ASN A 322 17.83 -27.18 20.40
CA ASN A 322 17.69 -25.72 20.26
C ASN A 322 18.91 -24.93 20.80
N THR A 323 20.09 -25.55 20.75
CA THR A 323 21.33 -24.98 21.28
C THR A 323 22.28 -24.57 20.15
N PHE A 324 22.64 -23.30 20.14
CA PHE A 324 23.63 -22.73 19.24
C PHE A 324 24.29 -21.51 19.89
N GLU A 325 25.38 -21.04 19.31
CA GLU A 325 26.14 -19.87 19.71
C GLU A 325 26.40 -19.03 18.46
N GLU A 326 26.08 -17.75 18.49
CA GLU A 326 26.48 -16.81 17.43
C GLU A 326 27.94 -16.43 17.68
N ILE A 327 28.84 -16.92 16.82
CA ILE A 327 30.30 -16.74 16.96
C ILE A 327 30.81 -15.51 16.19
N SER A 328 30.00 -15.00 15.27
CA SER A 328 30.13 -13.75 14.53
C SER A 328 28.74 -13.38 14.02
N ASP A 329 28.51 -12.11 13.66
CA ASP A 329 27.23 -11.66 13.11
C ASP A 329 26.74 -12.63 12.01
N ASP A 330 25.55 -13.20 12.20
CA ASP A 330 24.91 -14.16 11.29
C ASP A 330 25.66 -15.49 11.05
N VAL A 331 26.65 -15.83 11.88
CA VAL A 331 27.40 -17.11 11.84
C VAL A 331 27.26 -17.85 13.17
N PHE A 332 26.78 -19.09 13.11
CA PHE A 332 26.40 -19.87 14.28
C PHE A 332 27.18 -21.18 14.38
N ARG A 333 27.61 -21.50 15.59
CA ARG A 333 28.09 -22.82 15.96
C ARG A 333 26.98 -23.61 16.63
N SER A 334 26.76 -24.85 16.21
CA SER A 334 25.93 -25.81 16.93
C SER A 334 26.50 -27.22 16.79
N SER A 335 26.89 -27.81 17.92
CA SER A 335 27.67 -29.06 17.93
C SER A 335 28.93 -28.92 17.04
N GLU A 336 29.25 -29.92 16.23
CA GLU A 336 30.38 -29.90 15.30
C GLU A 336 30.12 -29.18 13.97
N LYS A 337 29.03 -28.41 13.86
CA LYS A 337 28.62 -27.76 12.60
C LYS A 337 28.67 -26.24 12.71
N ILE A 338 29.03 -25.61 11.60
CA ILE A 338 28.94 -24.17 11.38
C ILE A 338 27.79 -23.88 10.42
N TYR A 339 26.87 -23.04 10.86
CA TYR A 339 25.78 -22.52 10.06
C TYR A 339 25.96 -21.03 9.85
N TYR A 340 25.38 -20.47 8.81
CA TYR A 340 25.44 -19.03 8.59
C TYR A 340 24.26 -18.54 7.74
N LEU A 341 23.95 -17.24 7.80
CA LEU A 341 22.88 -16.66 6.99
C LEU A 341 23.38 -16.13 5.65
N ARG A 342 22.46 -16.16 4.69
CA ARG A 342 22.61 -15.52 3.38
C ARG A 342 21.33 -14.80 3.01
N ALA A 343 21.46 -13.53 2.62
CA ALA A 343 20.38 -12.73 2.09
C ALA A 343 20.19 -13.03 0.60
N GLY A 344 18.94 -13.16 0.17
CA GLY A 344 18.57 -13.33 -1.23
C GLY A 344 17.44 -12.39 -1.63
N GLU A 345 17.44 -11.94 -2.88
CA GLU A 345 16.36 -11.17 -3.46
C GLU A 345 15.97 -11.78 -4.81
N VAL A 346 14.67 -11.84 -5.08
CA VAL A 346 14.14 -12.25 -6.39
C VAL A 346 13.59 -11.01 -7.08
N TRP A 347 14.16 -10.65 -8.22
CA TRP A 347 13.74 -9.51 -9.03
C TRP A 347 13.05 -9.99 -10.29
N GLY A 348 11.88 -9.41 -10.60
CA GLY A 348 11.17 -9.68 -11.84
C GLY A 348 11.65 -8.74 -12.95
N ASN A 349 11.79 -9.26 -14.17
CA ASN A 349 12.33 -8.53 -15.33
C ASN A 349 11.72 -7.14 -15.59
N LYS A 350 10.46 -6.90 -15.19
CA LYS A 350 9.76 -5.61 -15.35
C LYS A 350 8.86 -5.24 -14.15
N SER A 351 8.90 -6.01 -13.08
CA SER A 351 7.97 -5.87 -11.94
C SER A 351 8.66 -5.46 -10.65
N GLY A 352 9.98 -5.23 -10.69
CA GLY A 352 10.77 -4.88 -9.51
C GLY A 352 10.98 -6.07 -8.57
N LEU A 353 11.36 -5.78 -7.33
CA LEU A 353 11.56 -6.75 -6.27
C LEU A 353 10.27 -7.57 -6.05
N GLN A 354 10.36 -8.89 -6.18
CA GLN A 354 9.25 -9.83 -6.02
C GLN A 354 9.26 -10.48 -4.65
N SER A 355 10.43 -10.84 -4.14
CA SER A 355 10.56 -11.40 -2.81
C SER A 355 11.93 -11.15 -2.21
N ARG A 356 11.96 -11.20 -0.88
CA ARG A 356 13.19 -11.23 -0.09
C ARG A 356 13.27 -12.53 0.68
N ASN A 357 14.47 -13.10 0.72
CA ASN A 357 14.73 -14.41 1.28
C ASN A 357 15.86 -14.36 2.29
N THR A 358 15.74 -15.14 3.36
CA THR A 358 16.85 -15.47 4.27
C THR A 358 17.09 -16.96 4.18
N HIS A 359 18.29 -17.32 3.77
CA HIS A 359 18.72 -18.71 3.69
C HIS A 359 19.58 -19.03 4.90
N LEU A 360 19.28 -20.13 5.58
CA LEU A 360 20.18 -20.72 6.57
C LEU A 360 21.03 -21.77 5.84
N MET A 361 22.34 -21.55 5.85
CA MET A 361 23.32 -22.38 5.17
C MET A 361 24.07 -23.24 6.19
N LEU A 362 24.52 -24.42 5.76
CA LEU A 362 25.43 -25.30 6.49
C LEU A 362 26.77 -25.32 5.76
N LEU A 363 27.83 -24.91 6.45
CA LEU A 363 29.18 -24.92 5.91
C LEU A 363 29.68 -26.35 5.72
N GLU A 364 30.03 -26.72 4.50
CA GLU A 364 30.44 -28.09 4.17
C GLU A 364 31.89 -28.38 4.51
N ASN A 365 32.13 -29.62 4.93
CA ASN A 365 33.47 -30.19 5.12
C ASN A 365 34.35 -29.38 6.09
N VAL A 366 33.73 -28.77 7.11
CA VAL A 366 34.42 -28.09 8.22
C VAL A 366 33.79 -28.47 9.56
N SER A 367 34.60 -28.97 10.50
CA SER A 367 34.16 -29.18 11.88
C SER A 367 34.24 -27.87 12.66
N ALA A 368 33.20 -27.57 13.44
CA ALA A 368 33.20 -26.36 14.26
C ALA A 368 34.34 -26.31 15.28
N SER A 369 34.76 -27.46 15.83
CA SER A 369 35.91 -27.55 16.76
C SER A 369 37.26 -27.22 16.11
N ALA A 370 37.37 -27.35 14.78
CA ALA A 370 38.58 -27.01 14.04
C ALA A 370 38.64 -25.52 13.64
N MET A 371 37.55 -24.77 13.80
CA MET A 371 37.43 -23.38 13.39
C MET A 371 38.03 -22.45 14.44
N GLN A 372 39.06 -21.68 14.07
CA GLN A 372 39.77 -20.77 14.97
C GLN A 372 39.93 -19.40 14.31
N SER A 373 39.77 -18.32 15.09
CA SER A 373 40.02 -16.96 14.60
C SER A 373 41.53 -16.74 14.42
N LEU A 374 41.91 -16.18 13.27
CA LEU A 374 43.27 -15.75 12.96
C LEU A 374 43.49 -14.26 13.24
N SER A 375 42.41 -13.53 13.48
CA SER A 375 42.45 -12.09 13.58
C SER A 375 43.12 -11.62 14.84
N THR A 376 44.17 -10.82 14.66
CA THR A 376 44.87 -10.13 15.76
C THR A 376 44.76 -8.61 15.63
N GLY A 377 44.27 -8.10 14.51
CA GLY A 377 44.00 -6.68 14.31
C GLY A 377 42.73 -6.19 15.02
N LYS A 378 42.61 -4.87 15.14
CA LYS A 378 41.51 -4.20 15.87
C LYS A 378 40.40 -3.67 14.96
N ASP A 379 40.56 -3.82 13.65
CA ASP A 379 39.57 -3.37 12.67
C ASP A 379 38.41 -4.37 12.60
N ARG A 380 37.18 -3.87 12.41
CA ARG A 380 35.97 -4.70 12.30
C ARG A 380 36.00 -5.64 11.10
N TYR A 381 36.76 -5.29 10.06
CA TYR A 381 36.91 -6.13 8.87
C TYR A 381 38.01 -7.19 8.99
N ASN A 382 38.76 -7.22 10.10
CA ASN A 382 39.71 -8.30 10.36
C ASN A 382 38.94 -9.48 10.98
N ASN A 383 38.03 -10.12 10.25
CA ASN A 383 37.25 -11.25 10.78
C ASN A 383 37.57 -12.52 9.98
N VAL A 384 38.80 -13.01 10.17
CA VAL A 384 39.39 -14.11 9.42
C VAL A 384 39.50 -15.33 10.30
N TRP A 385 39.05 -16.47 9.78
CA TRP A 385 39.02 -17.75 10.47
C TRP A 385 39.75 -18.82 9.67
N GLN A 386 40.23 -19.85 10.35
CA GLN A 386 40.93 -20.98 9.75
C GLN A 386 40.41 -22.30 10.29
N ALA A 387 40.30 -23.28 9.41
CA ALA A 387 40.13 -24.68 9.77
C ALA A 387 41.05 -25.55 8.90
N GLY A 388 42.07 -26.16 9.50
CA GLY A 388 43.09 -26.89 8.75
C GLY A 388 43.85 -25.97 7.78
N ASN A 389 43.79 -26.25 6.47
CA ASN A 389 44.41 -25.42 5.43
C ASN A 389 43.43 -24.48 4.71
N ARG A 390 42.17 -24.41 5.18
CA ARG A 390 41.12 -23.55 4.62
C ARG A 390 41.02 -22.27 5.44
N TYR A 391 40.76 -21.16 4.75
CA TYR A 391 40.66 -19.83 5.32
C TYR A 391 39.30 -19.23 4.96
N PHE A 392 38.67 -18.59 5.92
CA PHE A 392 37.35 -18.01 5.80
C PHE A 392 37.38 -16.56 6.24
N TYR A 393 36.54 -15.76 5.60
CA TYR A 393 36.21 -14.41 6.04
C TYR A 393 34.76 -14.42 6.47
N PHE A 394 34.50 -14.04 7.72
CA PHE A 394 33.16 -13.81 8.22
C PHE A 394 32.85 -12.32 8.00
N ASP A 395 31.93 -12.05 7.09
CA ASP A 395 31.72 -10.69 6.60
C ASP A 395 31.10 -9.80 7.68
N ASP A 396 31.50 -8.52 7.68
CA ASP A 396 30.98 -7.50 8.59
C ASP A 396 30.29 -6.34 7.83
N LEU A 397 30.29 -6.39 6.49
CA LEU A 397 29.74 -5.35 5.61
C LEU A 397 28.23 -5.49 5.40
N GLY A 398 27.75 -6.70 5.17
CA GLY A 398 26.34 -6.99 4.96
C GLY A 398 25.86 -6.93 3.51
N SER A 399 24.64 -7.42 3.34
CA SER A 399 23.98 -7.58 2.04
C SER A 399 23.75 -6.27 1.29
N SER A 400 23.56 -5.15 2.00
CA SER A 400 23.43 -3.82 1.37
C SER A 400 24.70 -3.37 0.66
N GLN A 401 25.85 -3.94 1.04
CA GLN A 401 27.16 -3.66 0.46
C GLN A 401 27.59 -4.70 -0.57
N LEU A 402 26.62 -5.42 -1.16
CA LEU A 402 26.85 -6.49 -2.15
C LEU A 402 27.57 -7.73 -1.58
N MET A 403 27.53 -7.90 -0.25
CA MET A 403 28.05 -9.06 0.47
C MET A 403 26.91 -9.91 1.05
N PRO A 404 26.15 -10.65 0.23
CA PRO A 404 24.95 -11.34 0.72
C PRO A 404 25.21 -12.55 1.61
N HIS A 405 26.43 -13.10 1.66
CA HIS A 405 26.77 -14.26 2.49
C HIS A 405 27.49 -13.82 3.77
N ALA A 406 27.17 -14.39 4.92
CA ALA A 406 27.96 -14.12 6.13
C ALA A 406 29.34 -14.78 6.10
N VAL A 407 29.56 -15.80 5.25
CA VAL A 407 30.83 -16.54 5.16
C VAL A 407 31.32 -16.60 3.71
N TYR A 408 32.58 -16.22 3.52
CA TYR A 408 33.31 -16.34 2.27
C TYR A 408 34.61 -17.14 2.43
N ALA A 409 34.99 -17.86 1.39
CA ALA A 409 36.26 -18.53 1.22
C ALA A 409 37.37 -17.53 0.88
N ILE A 410 38.50 -17.59 1.58
CA ILE A 410 39.74 -16.91 1.17
C ILE A 410 40.62 -17.93 0.45
N LYS A 411 40.94 -17.67 -0.82
CA LYS A 411 41.58 -18.67 -1.70
C LYS A 411 43.03 -18.97 -1.38
N ASP A 412 43.73 -18.11 -0.67
CA ASP A 412 45.14 -18.29 -0.37
C ASP A 412 45.53 -17.77 1.03
N ALA A 413 46.52 -18.45 1.62
CA ALA A 413 47.01 -18.15 2.97
C ALA A 413 47.64 -16.76 3.10
N THR A 414 48.23 -16.22 2.02
CA THR A 414 48.87 -14.90 2.04
C THR A 414 47.81 -13.81 2.19
N THR A 415 46.72 -13.90 1.42
CA THR A 415 45.57 -13.01 1.54
C THR A 415 44.94 -13.13 2.92
N ALA A 416 44.74 -14.35 3.44
CA ALA A 416 44.16 -14.56 4.77
C ALA A 416 44.99 -13.91 5.88
N ARG A 417 46.31 -14.14 5.89
CA ARG A 417 47.22 -13.53 6.88
C ARG A 417 47.26 -12.01 6.76
N ARG A 418 47.33 -11.47 5.54
CA ARG A 418 47.31 -10.03 5.30
C ARG A 418 46.03 -9.41 5.84
N LEU A 419 44.88 -10.01 5.54
CA LEU A 419 43.58 -9.52 5.99
C LEU A 419 43.44 -9.61 7.52
N ALA A 420 43.93 -10.68 8.14
CA ALA A 420 43.87 -10.88 9.59
C ALA A 420 44.66 -9.83 10.40
N THR A 421 45.72 -9.25 9.82
CA THR A 421 46.62 -8.31 10.50
C THR A 421 46.60 -6.90 9.93
N ALA A 422 45.82 -6.63 8.87
CA ALA A 422 45.77 -5.32 8.25
C ALA A 422 45.27 -4.26 9.25
N ALA A 423 45.77 -3.04 9.08
CA ALA A 423 45.26 -1.85 9.76
C ALA A 423 44.51 -1.00 8.73
N ASP A 424 43.52 -0.24 9.21
CA ASP A 424 42.76 0.73 8.43
C ASP A 424 42.05 0.15 7.19
N LEU A 425 41.44 -1.03 7.35
CA LEU A 425 40.68 -1.65 6.25
C LEU A 425 39.42 -0.84 5.94
N ARG A 426 39.10 -0.74 4.67
CA ARG A 426 37.88 -0.11 4.16
C ARG A 426 36.98 -1.15 3.53
N SER A 427 35.71 -0.78 3.37
CA SER A 427 34.75 -1.59 2.61
C SER A 427 35.23 -1.90 1.19
N ASP A 428 35.95 -0.97 0.57
CA ASP A 428 36.49 -1.14 -0.78
C ASP A 428 37.56 -2.22 -0.85
N ASP A 429 38.39 -2.36 0.18
CA ASP A 429 39.43 -3.40 0.22
C ASP A 429 38.81 -4.80 0.20
N ILE A 430 37.70 -5.00 0.91
CA ILE A 430 36.97 -6.27 0.93
C ILE A 430 36.30 -6.53 -0.43
N ARG A 431 35.67 -5.51 -1.02
CA ARG A 431 35.04 -5.63 -2.35
C ARG A 431 36.06 -5.91 -3.45
N ASP A 432 37.26 -5.33 -3.36
CA ASP A 432 38.35 -5.59 -4.30
C ASP A 432 38.87 -7.04 -4.19
N LEU A 433 38.90 -7.61 -2.97
CA LEU A 433 39.20 -9.03 -2.78
C LEU A 433 38.14 -9.93 -3.42
N GLN A 434 36.86 -9.56 -3.33
CA GLN A 434 35.77 -10.28 -4.00
C GLN A 434 35.86 -10.15 -5.52
N ALA A 435 36.03 -8.94 -6.04
CA ALA A 435 36.12 -8.66 -7.48
C ALA A 435 37.34 -9.33 -8.13
N SER A 436 38.46 -9.45 -7.41
CA SER A 436 39.65 -10.15 -7.86
C SER A 436 39.58 -11.69 -7.73
N GLY A 437 38.47 -12.23 -7.22
CA GLY A 437 38.26 -13.67 -7.05
C GLY A 437 39.04 -14.30 -5.90
N LYS A 438 39.67 -13.49 -5.03
CA LYS A 438 40.39 -13.95 -3.84
C LYS A 438 39.45 -14.29 -2.68
N LEU A 439 38.27 -13.69 -2.71
CA LEU A 439 37.18 -13.90 -1.77
C LEU A 439 35.94 -14.37 -2.55
N LEU A 440 35.49 -15.61 -2.33
CA LEU A 440 34.34 -16.19 -3.03
C LEU A 440 33.35 -16.80 -2.05
N PRO A 441 32.04 -16.84 -2.36
CA PRO A 441 31.10 -17.63 -1.58
C PRO A 441 31.62 -19.07 -1.45
N GLU A 442 31.54 -19.61 -0.23
CA GLU A 442 32.01 -20.96 0.07
C GLU A 442 30.96 -22.02 -0.31
N GLU A 443 31.40 -23.23 -0.63
CA GLU A 443 30.50 -24.37 -0.88
C GLU A 443 29.75 -24.72 0.40
N SER A 444 28.42 -24.79 0.31
CA SER A 444 27.53 -24.95 1.46
C SER A 444 26.15 -25.46 1.06
N ASP A 445 25.59 -26.28 1.94
CA ASP A 445 24.24 -26.82 1.80
C ASP A 445 23.21 -25.79 2.29
N GLN A 446 22.16 -25.57 1.51
CA GLN A 446 21.02 -24.80 1.98
C GLN A 446 20.13 -25.65 2.87
N VAL A 447 20.02 -25.28 4.15
CA VAL A 447 19.21 -26.01 5.15
C VAL A 447 17.74 -25.65 5.03
N LEU A 448 17.43 -24.36 4.92
CA LEU A 448 16.07 -23.84 4.81
C LEU A 448 16.05 -22.43 4.21
N THR A 449 14.85 -21.92 3.93
CA THR A 449 14.62 -20.57 3.44
C THR A 449 13.37 -19.97 4.08
N ALA A 450 13.50 -18.77 4.63
CA ALA A 450 12.38 -17.88 4.92
C ALA A 450 12.16 -16.96 3.70
N SER A 451 10.92 -16.80 3.24
CA SER A 451 10.59 -15.94 2.09
C SER A 451 9.47 -14.99 2.47
N THR A 452 9.60 -13.74 2.05
CA THR A 452 8.52 -12.76 2.08
C THR A 452 8.27 -12.32 0.64
N ASP A 453 7.12 -12.73 0.11
CA ASP A 453 6.70 -12.39 -1.24
C ASP A 453 5.89 -11.08 -1.22
N TYR A 454 6.32 -10.12 -2.03
CA TYR A 454 5.62 -8.86 -2.24
C TYR A 454 4.56 -9.06 -3.34
N ASP A 455 3.46 -9.73 -2.98
CA ASP A 455 2.34 -9.82 -3.92
C ASP A 455 1.75 -8.41 -4.12
N ASN A 456 1.48 -8.04 -5.38
CA ASN A 456 0.72 -6.82 -5.70
C ASN A 456 -0.70 -7.24 -6.12
N PRO A 457 -1.57 -7.60 -5.15
CA PRO A 457 -2.91 -8.10 -5.42
C PRO A 457 -3.75 -7.04 -6.17
N ASP A 458 -3.50 -5.76 -5.92
CA ASP A 458 -4.20 -4.64 -6.56
C ASP A 458 -4.01 -4.67 -8.08
N ARG A 459 -2.80 -4.94 -8.57
CA ARG A 459 -2.53 -5.03 -10.01
C ARG A 459 -3.21 -6.24 -10.66
N LYS A 460 -3.17 -7.40 -10.00
CA LYS A 460 -3.82 -8.63 -10.50
C LYS A 460 -5.35 -8.47 -10.55
N MET A 461 -5.94 -7.90 -9.51
CA MET A 461 -7.39 -7.66 -9.43
C MET A 461 -7.87 -6.74 -10.57
N VAL A 462 -7.11 -5.68 -10.89
CA VAL A 462 -7.42 -4.81 -12.04
C VAL A 462 -7.42 -5.59 -13.35
N TYR A 463 -6.42 -6.44 -13.61
CA TYR A 463 -6.40 -7.26 -14.83
C TYR A 463 -7.57 -8.25 -14.92
N TRP A 464 -7.97 -8.87 -13.80
CA TRP A 464 -9.13 -9.74 -13.75
C TRP A 464 -10.44 -9.00 -14.01
N ILE A 465 -10.60 -7.79 -13.47
CA ILE A 465 -11.77 -6.94 -13.73
C ILE A 465 -11.84 -6.54 -15.20
N VAL A 466 -10.71 -6.13 -15.79
CA VAL A 466 -10.61 -5.78 -17.22
C VAL A 466 -10.94 -6.98 -18.10
N GLY A 467 -10.29 -8.13 -17.86
CA GLY A 467 -10.50 -9.35 -18.61
C GLY A 467 -11.95 -9.86 -18.52
N GLY A 468 -12.53 -9.85 -17.32
CA GLY A 468 -13.92 -10.24 -17.09
C GLY A 468 -14.92 -9.33 -17.83
N GLY A 469 -14.68 -8.01 -17.85
CA GLY A 469 -15.52 -7.07 -18.58
C GLY A 469 -15.53 -7.31 -20.09
N ILE A 470 -14.36 -7.58 -20.69
CA ILE A 470 -14.24 -7.89 -22.12
C ILE A 470 -14.98 -9.18 -22.47
N VAL A 471 -14.80 -10.24 -21.66
CA VAL A 471 -15.48 -11.52 -21.90
C VAL A 471 -17.00 -11.36 -21.84
N LEU A 472 -17.51 -10.62 -20.85
CA LEU A 472 -18.94 -10.35 -20.72
C LEU A 472 -19.49 -9.56 -21.92
N ALA A 473 -18.75 -8.57 -22.42
CA ALA A 473 -19.09 -7.80 -23.63
C ALA A 473 -19.26 -8.69 -24.87
N LEU A 474 -18.27 -9.56 -25.09
CA LEU A 474 -18.26 -10.49 -26.21
C LEU A 474 -19.41 -11.50 -26.10
N LEU A 475 -19.68 -12.02 -24.89
CA LEU A 475 -20.80 -12.91 -24.61
C LEU A 475 -22.16 -12.25 -24.90
N LEU A 476 -22.36 -11.02 -24.43
CA LEU A 476 -23.60 -10.27 -24.67
C LEU A 476 -23.80 -9.97 -26.15
N PHE A 477 -22.74 -9.57 -26.86
CA PHE A 477 -22.79 -9.40 -28.31
C PHE A 477 -23.14 -10.72 -29.01
N PHE A 478 -22.51 -11.82 -28.63
CA PHE A 478 -22.75 -13.15 -29.19
C PHE A 478 -24.19 -13.63 -28.96
N LEU A 479 -24.76 -13.42 -27.77
CA LEU A 479 -26.13 -13.79 -27.45
C LEU A 479 -27.18 -12.93 -28.18
N LEU A 480 -26.84 -11.67 -28.46
CA LEU A 480 -27.75 -10.72 -29.11
C LEU A 480 -27.61 -10.70 -30.63
N ARG A 481 -26.57 -11.32 -31.21
CA ARG A 481 -26.36 -11.37 -32.66
C ARG A 481 -27.60 -11.94 -33.38
N ASN A 482 -27.92 -11.37 -34.52
CA ASN A 482 -29.06 -11.76 -35.36
C ASN A 482 -30.46 -11.57 -34.76
N LYS A 483 -30.61 -10.94 -33.59
CA LYS A 483 -31.93 -10.53 -33.09
C LYS A 483 -32.42 -9.29 -33.86
N LYS A 484 -33.69 -9.31 -34.31
CA LYS A 484 -34.32 -8.17 -35.01
C LYS A 484 -34.36 -6.92 -34.12
N ILE A 485 -34.23 -5.73 -34.70
CA ILE A 485 -34.39 -4.46 -33.97
C ILE A 485 -35.30 -3.52 -34.74
N ALA A 486 -36.52 -3.29 -34.22
CA ALA A 486 -37.39 -2.23 -34.70
C ALA A 486 -36.77 -0.84 -34.43
N PRO A 487 -36.70 0.08 -35.40
CA PRO A 487 -36.19 1.44 -35.22
C PRO A 487 -37.10 2.35 -34.39
N PHE A 488 -38.33 1.92 -34.12
CA PHE A 488 -39.27 2.59 -33.24
C PHE A 488 -40.15 1.59 -32.51
N LEU A 489 -40.81 2.06 -31.46
CA LEU A 489 -41.86 1.36 -30.73
C LEU A 489 -43.10 2.26 -30.72
N ILE A 490 -44.26 1.68 -30.98
CA ILE A 490 -45.54 2.38 -30.82
C ILE A 490 -46.17 1.88 -29.53
N LYS A 491 -46.49 2.79 -28.62
CA LYS A 491 -47.17 2.46 -27.36
C LYS A 491 -48.15 3.58 -27.02
N GLU A 492 -49.42 3.20 -26.84
CA GLU A 492 -50.50 4.14 -26.56
C GLU A 492 -50.52 5.24 -27.66
N GLU A 493 -50.45 6.52 -27.30
CA GLU A 493 -50.46 7.64 -28.25
C GLU A 493 -49.07 8.09 -28.71
N TRP A 494 -48.03 7.30 -28.45
CA TRP A 494 -46.63 7.70 -28.67
C TRP A 494 -45.88 6.79 -29.65
N LEU A 495 -45.16 7.41 -30.57
CA LEU A 495 -44.08 6.78 -31.32
C LEU A 495 -42.76 7.12 -30.63
N ILE A 496 -42.06 6.09 -30.18
CA ILE A 496 -40.81 6.19 -29.42
C ILE A 496 -39.67 5.76 -30.33
N MET A 497 -38.73 6.67 -30.58
CA MET A 497 -37.51 6.37 -31.33
C MET A 497 -36.65 5.36 -30.58
N ASN A 498 -36.29 4.25 -31.23
CA ASN A 498 -35.50 3.19 -30.64
C ASN A 498 -33.98 3.44 -30.83
N ASN A 499 -33.52 4.59 -30.33
CA ASN A 499 -32.12 5.01 -30.26
C ASN A 499 -31.74 5.48 -28.84
N LEU A 500 -30.48 5.86 -28.62
CA LEU A 500 -29.96 6.30 -27.30
C LEU A 500 -30.73 7.48 -26.67
N SER A 501 -31.45 8.29 -27.46
CA SER A 501 -32.19 9.46 -26.96
C SER A 501 -33.63 9.16 -26.55
N PHE A 502 -34.20 8.01 -26.94
CA PHE A 502 -35.59 7.61 -26.67
C PHE A 502 -36.65 8.71 -26.87
N LYS A 503 -36.42 9.63 -27.81
CA LYS A 503 -37.34 10.73 -28.05
C LYS A 503 -38.71 10.18 -28.41
N LYS A 504 -39.71 10.70 -27.72
CA LYS A 504 -41.12 10.35 -27.91
C LYS A 504 -41.80 11.43 -28.73
N TYR A 505 -42.63 11.01 -29.66
CA TYR A 505 -43.42 11.88 -30.52
C TYR A 505 -44.88 11.47 -30.36
N LYS A 506 -45.76 12.42 -29.98
CA LYS A 506 -47.19 12.14 -29.96
C LYS A 506 -47.63 11.85 -31.38
N ILE A 507 -48.35 10.76 -31.58
CA ILE A 507 -48.81 10.33 -32.90
C ILE A 507 -49.61 11.43 -33.59
N ALA A 508 -50.46 12.16 -32.85
CA ALA A 508 -51.24 13.28 -33.35
C ALA A 508 -50.41 14.45 -33.91
N GLU A 509 -49.17 14.62 -33.45
CA GLU A 509 -48.26 15.70 -33.83
C GLU A 509 -47.34 15.31 -35.00
N ILE A 510 -47.32 14.02 -35.37
CA ILE A 510 -46.53 13.52 -36.50
C ILE A 510 -47.25 13.85 -37.81
N GLU A 511 -46.56 14.53 -38.71
CA GLU A 511 -47.01 14.74 -40.07
C GLU A 511 -46.74 13.49 -40.90
N LYS A 512 -45.50 12.99 -40.89
CA LYS A 512 -45.08 11.75 -41.56
C LYS A 512 -43.76 11.20 -41.04
N VAL A 513 -43.53 9.91 -41.26
CA VAL A 513 -42.22 9.25 -41.06
C VAL A 513 -41.59 8.97 -42.42
N VAL A 514 -40.37 9.45 -42.63
CA VAL A 514 -39.62 9.30 -43.88
C VAL A 514 -38.53 8.24 -43.71
N PHE A 515 -38.49 7.26 -44.60
CA PHE A 515 -37.46 6.23 -44.68
C PHE A 515 -36.54 6.47 -45.88
N LYS A 516 -35.27 6.04 -45.75
CA LYS A 516 -34.29 5.97 -46.83
C LYS A 516 -33.51 4.66 -46.73
N VAL A 517 -33.13 4.11 -47.87
CA VAL A 517 -32.17 3.01 -47.96
C VAL A 517 -30.98 3.51 -48.78
N GLU A 518 -29.80 3.55 -48.18
CA GLU A 518 -28.60 4.12 -48.79
C GLU A 518 -27.40 3.19 -48.61
N LYS A 519 -26.37 3.35 -49.47
CA LYS A 519 -25.12 2.60 -49.35
C LYS A 519 -24.39 3.00 -48.07
N ALA A 520 -23.95 2.01 -47.31
CA ALA A 520 -23.17 2.22 -46.10
C ALA A 520 -21.68 2.45 -46.44
N TYR A 521 -21.00 3.22 -45.58
CA TYR A 521 -19.58 3.58 -45.76
C TYR A 521 -18.63 2.38 -45.86
N LYS A 522 -18.96 1.25 -45.21
CA LYS A 522 -18.15 0.02 -45.20
C LYS A 522 -18.59 -1.04 -46.24
N GLY A 523 -19.28 -0.62 -47.30
CA GLY A 523 -19.94 -1.51 -48.27
C GLY A 523 -21.33 -1.94 -47.79
N GLY A 524 -22.18 -2.49 -48.69
CA GLY A 524 -23.57 -2.83 -48.40
C GLY A 524 -24.49 -1.62 -48.20
N TYR A 525 -25.61 -1.80 -47.49
CA TYR A 525 -26.68 -0.81 -47.32
C TYR A 525 -27.09 -0.63 -45.87
N THR A 526 -27.67 0.53 -45.57
CA THR A 526 -28.23 0.88 -44.26
C THR A 526 -29.59 1.55 -44.41
N GLY A 527 -30.48 1.32 -43.44
CA GLY A 527 -31.74 2.03 -43.32
C GLY A 527 -31.56 3.35 -42.58
N LYS A 528 -32.28 4.39 -43.00
CA LYS A 528 -32.39 5.67 -42.30
C LYS A 528 -33.85 6.06 -42.12
N MET A 529 -34.18 6.63 -40.97
CA MET A 529 -35.53 7.08 -40.63
C MET A 529 -35.51 8.49 -40.04
N GLN A 530 -36.52 9.30 -40.38
CA GLN A 530 -36.73 10.62 -39.81
C GLN A 530 -38.23 10.85 -39.55
N ILE A 531 -38.56 11.46 -38.42
CA ILE A 531 -39.93 11.85 -38.07
C ILE A 531 -40.11 13.33 -38.39
N ARG A 532 -41.12 13.67 -39.19
CA ARG A 532 -41.53 15.06 -39.48
C ARG A 532 -42.83 15.37 -38.72
N GLN A 533 -42.87 16.52 -38.07
CA GLN A 533 -43.99 16.97 -37.26
C GLN A 533 -44.80 18.04 -37.98
N LYS A 534 -46.09 18.15 -37.66
CA LYS A 534 -47.02 19.10 -38.28
C LYS A 534 -46.64 20.57 -38.07
N ASN A 535 -45.83 20.85 -37.05
CA ASN A 535 -45.28 22.19 -36.75
C ASN A 535 -44.02 22.54 -37.59
N GLY A 536 -43.67 21.74 -38.60
CA GLY A 536 -42.51 21.95 -39.46
C GLY A 536 -41.18 21.45 -38.90
N LYS A 537 -41.12 20.94 -37.66
CA LYS A 537 -39.89 20.39 -37.07
C LYS A 537 -39.65 18.94 -37.53
N ALA A 538 -38.38 18.56 -37.68
CA ALA A 538 -37.98 17.19 -38.00
C ALA A 538 -36.99 16.62 -36.97
N SER A 539 -37.03 15.31 -36.75
CA SER A 539 -36.01 14.61 -35.97
C SER A 539 -34.66 14.61 -36.71
N ARG A 540 -33.56 14.28 -36.02
CA ARG A 540 -32.34 13.88 -36.73
C ARG A 540 -32.59 12.55 -37.45
N TRP A 541 -31.87 12.33 -38.55
CA TRP A 541 -31.85 11.03 -39.21
C TRP A 541 -31.30 9.97 -38.26
N MET A 542 -32.05 8.89 -38.07
CA MET A 542 -31.63 7.72 -37.31
C MET A 542 -31.25 6.62 -38.28
N ILE A 543 -30.06 6.05 -38.10
CA ILE A 543 -29.63 4.85 -38.80
C ILE A 543 -30.22 3.61 -38.12
N PHE A 544 -30.71 2.66 -38.90
CA PHE A 544 -31.18 1.36 -38.41
C PHE A 544 -30.78 0.22 -39.34
N ALA A 545 -30.79 -0.98 -38.78
CA ALA A 545 -30.55 -2.26 -39.44
C ALA A 545 -31.70 -3.22 -39.09
N THR A 546 -31.90 -4.27 -39.89
CA THR A 546 -32.95 -5.27 -39.64
C THR A 546 -32.66 -6.09 -38.37
N ARG A 547 -31.37 -6.26 -38.02
CA ARG A 547 -30.88 -7.07 -36.90
C ARG A 547 -29.57 -6.54 -36.31
N ILE A 548 -29.20 -7.03 -35.13
CA ILE A 548 -27.88 -6.77 -34.54
C ILE A 548 -26.80 -7.50 -35.37
N THR A 549 -26.00 -6.73 -36.11
CA THR A 549 -24.94 -7.23 -36.98
C THR A 549 -23.77 -6.23 -37.04
N LEU A 550 -22.56 -6.75 -37.24
CA LEU A 550 -21.36 -5.95 -37.58
C LEU A 550 -21.10 -5.93 -39.10
N VAL A 551 -21.84 -6.72 -39.86
CA VAL A 551 -21.73 -6.83 -41.33
C VAL A 551 -22.84 -5.99 -41.96
N PRO A 552 -22.53 -5.20 -43.01
CA PRO A 552 -23.52 -4.45 -43.76
C PRO A 552 -24.63 -5.32 -44.36
N GLU A 553 -25.83 -4.74 -44.52
CA GLU A 553 -26.98 -5.48 -45.04
C GLU A 553 -27.18 -5.29 -46.54
N THR A 554 -27.94 -6.19 -47.16
CA THR A 554 -28.29 -6.08 -48.57
C THR A 554 -29.47 -5.13 -48.75
N GLU A 555 -29.48 -4.37 -49.84
CA GLU A 555 -30.59 -3.45 -50.18
C GLU A 555 -31.98 -4.13 -50.17
N PRO A 556 -32.18 -5.33 -50.76
CA PRO A 556 -33.51 -5.96 -50.78
C PRO A 556 -34.03 -6.29 -49.38
N ALA A 557 -33.17 -6.80 -48.50
CA ALA A 557 -33.55 -7.12 -47.12
C ALA A 557 -34.00 -5.89 -46.33
N LEU A 558 -33.30 -4.75 -46.50
CA LEU A 558 -33.68 -3.49 -45.87
C LEU A 558 -34.97 -2.92 -46.45
N ARG A 559 -35.19 -3.01 -47.77
CA ARG A 559 -36.44 -2.55 -48.39
C ARG A 559 -37.64 -3.35 -47.91
N ILE A 560 -37.53 -4.69 -47.86
CA ILE A 560 -38.58 -5.55 -47.29
C ILE A 560 -38.86 -5.15 -45.84
N TYR A 561 -37.81 -4.90 -45.06
CA TYR A 561 -37.99 -4.49 -43.67
C TYR A 561 -38.64 -3.11 -43.53
N VAL A 562 -38.32 -2.15 -44.41
CA VAL A 562 -39.00 -0.85 -44.45
C VAL A 562 -40.49 -1.01 -44.74
N GLU A 563 -40.89 -1.90 -45.65
CA GLU A 563 -42.30 -2.18 -45.89
C GLU A 563 -43.00 -2.75 -44.64
N GLU A 564 -42.36 -3.66 -43.89
CA GLU A 564 -42.87 -4.14 -42.60
C GLU A 564 -43.10 -2.97 -41.62
N LEU A 565 -42.19 -2.00 -41.58
CA LEU A 565 -42.29 -0.82 -40.71
C LEU A 565 -43.37 0.17 -41.17
N ARG A 566 -43.51 0.37 -42.47
CA ARG A 566 -44.55 1.22 -43.07
C ARG A 566 -45.95 0.65 -42.78
N ALA A 567 -46.12 -0.67 -42.88
CA ALA A 567 -47.37 -1.33 -42.52
C ALA A 567 -47.75 -1.07 -41.03
N GLN A 568 -46.77 -1.12 -40.12
CA GLN A 568 -47.00 -0.81 -38.70
C GLN A 568 -47.43 0.65 -38.48
N LEU A 569 -46.85 1.59 -39.22
CA LEU A 569 -47.23 3.01 -39.14
C LEU A 569 -48.63 3.25 -39.72
N SER A 570 -48.96 2.63 -40.86
CA SER A 570 -50.29 2.70 -41.47
C SER A 570 -51.39 2.20 -40.54
N ALA A 571 -51.15 1.11 -39.81
CA ALA A 571 -52.08 0.56 -38.83
C ALA A 571 -52.42 1.55 -37.69
N GLN A 572 -51.61 2.60 -37.51
CA GLN A 572 -51.78 3.62 -36.49
C GLN A 572 -52.17 4.99 -37.09
N GLY A 573 -52.55 5.02 -38.36
CA GLY A 573 -52.93 6.25 -39.07
C GLY A 573 -51.77 7.23 -39.33
N ILE A 574 -50.52 6.78 -39.19
CA ILE A 574 -49.34 7.62 -39.39
C ILE A 574 -48.94 7.59 -40.87
N ARG A 575 -48.87 8.77 -41.50
CA ARG A 575 -48.38 8.88 -42.89
C ARG A 575 -46.90 8.51 -42.96
N HIS A 576 -46.50 7.88 -44.04
CA HIS A 576 -45.11 7.50 -44.27
C HIS A 576 -44.70 7.75 -45.72
N GLU A 577 -43.39 7.85 -45.92
CA GLU A 577 -42.77 8.07 -47.22
C GLU A 577 -41.47 7.27 -47.30
N LEU A 578 -41.23 6.61 -48.43
CA LEU A 578 -39.92 6.05 -48.77
C LEU A 578 -39.29 6.98 -49.80
N ALA A 579 -38.17 7.60 -49.42
CA ALA A 579 -37.44 8.59 -50.21
C ALA A 579 -36.19 8.01 -50.88
#